data_AF-A0A512TF43-F1
#
_entry.id   AF-A0A512TF43-F1
#
_cell.length_a   1.000
_cell.length_b   1.000
_cell.length_c   1.000
_cell.angle_alpha   90.00
_cell.angle_beta   90.00
_cell.angle_gamma   90.00
#
_symmetry.space_group_name_H-M   'P 1'
#
loop_
_entity.id
_entity.type
_entity.pdbx_description
1 polymer ?
#
loop_
_entity_poly.entity_id
_entity_poly.type
_entity_poly.pdbx_seq_one_letter_code
_entity_poly.pdbx_strand_id
1 'polypeptide(L)'
;MINEIKVGKNNLLVREVAKLASRYGVIIGEKRLWNILREWGLIFKNSTEPKQCGIDRGYFIVIEGFAQNGQYRFPFYTTRVTPKGQEYIINRIRLMDSEEFIIED
;
A
#
# COMPACT_ATOMS: atom_id res chain seq x y z
N MET A 1 -23.99 2.20 9.43
CA MET A 1 -22.94 1.29 9.92
C MET A 1 -21.64 1.67 9.25
N ILE A 2 -20.67 2.20 10.00
CA ILE A 2 -19.30 2.33 9.50
C ILE A 2 -18.76 0.89 9.48
N ASN A 3 -18.50 0.33 8.30
CA ASN A 3 -17.86 -0.98 8.20
C ASN A 3 -16.47 -0.87 8.82
N GLU A 4 -16.33 -1.42 10.03
CA GLU A 4 -15.05 -1.60 10.71
C GLU A 4 -14.11 -2.35 9.76
N ILE A 5 -13.00 -1.71 9.36
CA ILE A 5 -12.00 -2.35 8.53
C ILE A 5 -11.30 -3.36 9.43
N LYS A 6 -11.61 -4.65 9.26
CA LYS A 6 -10.79 -5.73 9.82
C LYS A 6 -9.50 -5.81 9.03
N VAL A 7 -8.55 -4.96 9.41
CA VAL A 7 -7.19 -4.99 8.90
C VAL A 7 -6.54 -6.30 9.35
N GLY A 8 -5.88 -7.00 8.43
CA GLY A 8 -5.19 -8.25 8.76
C GLY A 8 -4.02 -7.97 9.69
N LYS A 9 -3.72 -8.88 10.63
CA LYS A 9 -2.54 -8.76 11.52
C LYS A 9 -1.20 -8.92 10.79
N ASN A 10 -1.23 -9.38 9.53
CA ASN A 10 -0.04 -9.70 8.74
C ASN A 10 0.37 -8.52 7.85
N ASN A 11 1.66 -8.44 7.54
CA ASN A 11 2.20 -7.49 6.57
C ASN A 11 1.82 -7.93 5.15
N LEU A 12 1.07 -7.09 4.45
CA LEU A 12 0.51 -7.39 3.13
C LEU A 12 1.35 -6.78 2.00
N LEU A 13 1.38 -7.42 0.85
CA LEU A 13 1.84 -6.78 -0.38
C LEU A 13 0.90 -5.63 -0.75
N VAL A 14 1.40 -4.62 -1.46
CA VAL A 14 0.57 -3.49 -1.92
C VAL A 14 -0.64 -3.97 -2.75
N ARG A 15 -0.45 -4.99 -3.61
CA ARG A 15 -1.54 -5.62 -4.37
C ARG A 15 -2.63 -6.24 -3.49
N GLU A 16 -2.25 -6.77 -2.32
CA GLU A 16 -3.18 -7.40 -1.37
C GLU A 16 -3.96 -6.32 -0.62
N VAL A 17 -3.31 -5.18 -0.30
CA VAL A 17 -3.99 -4.01 0.26
C VAL A 17 -5.00 -3.42 -0.73
N ALA A 18 -4.66 -3.33 -2.02
CA ALA A 18 -5.61 -2.89 -3.05
C ALA A 18 -6.85 -3.81 -3.11
N LYS A 19 -6.65 -5.14 -3.10
CA LYS A 19 -7.75 -6.11 -3.03
C LYS A 19 -8.57 -6.00 -1.73
N LEU A 20 -7.90 -5.71 -0.60
CA LEU A 20 -8.56 -5.48 0.68
C LEU A 20 -9.44 -4.23 0.61
N ALA A 21 -8.92 -3.12 0.09
CA ALA A 21 -9.66 -1.88 -0.09
C ALA A 21 -10.91 -2.07 -0.97
N SER A 22 -10.79 -2.81 -2.08
CA SER A 22 -11.91 -3.12 -2.98
C SER A 22 -13.03 -3.93 -2.31
N ARG A 23 -12.70 -4.82 -1.36
CA ARG A 23 -13.72 -5.52 -0.54
C ARG A 23 -14.48 -4.57 0.39
N TYR A 24 -13.93 -3.40 0.63
CA TYR A 24 -14.43 -2.37 1.54
C TYR A 24 -15.02 -1.16 0.81
N GLY A 25 -15.33 -1.29 -0.48
CA GLY A 25 -16.02 -0.28 -1.29
C GLY A 25 -15.10 0.69 -2.03
N VAL A 26 -13.78 0.59 -1.84
CA VAL A 26 -12.79 1.44 -2.53
C VAL A 26 -12.30 0.71 -3.77
N ILE A 27 -12.87 1.00 -4.94
CA ILE A 27 -12.50 0.32 -6.20
C ILE A 27 -11.12 0.78 -6.66
N ILE A 28 -10.07 0.03 -6.29
CA ILE A 28 -8.69 0.35 -6.63
C ILE A 28 -7.87 -0.88 -7.05
N GLY A 29 -7.07 -0.69 -8.11
CA GLY A 29 -6.08 -1.67 -8.57
C GLY A 29 -4.67 -1.35 -8.05
N GLU A 30 -3.80 -2.36 -8.05
CA GLU A 30 -2.42 -2.25 -7.58
C GLU A 30 -1.65 -1.06 -8.22
N LYS A 31 -1.74 -0.89 -9.54
CA LYS A 31 -1.02 0.19 -10.24
C LYS A 31 -1.48 1.58 -9.78
N ARG A 32 -2.78 1.79 -9.60
CA ARG A 32 -3.35 3.06 -9.10
C ARG A 32 -2.92 3.30 -7.65
N LEU A 33 -2.91 2.26 -6.82
CA LEU A 33 -2.44 2.38 -5.44
C LEU A 33 -0.95 2.78 -5.39
N TRP A 34 -0.10 2.19 -6.22
CA TRP A 34 1.31 2.62 -6.30
C TRP A 34 1.46 4.10 -6.69
N ASN A 35 0.63 4.60 -7.60
CA ASN A 35 0.67 6.01 -8.00
C ASN A 35 0.26 6.93 -6.85
N ILE A 36 -0.85 6.64 -6.17
CA ILE A 36 -1.30 7.40 -5.00
C ILE A 36 -0.22 7.42 -3.90
N LEU A 37 0.42 6.28 -3.62
CA LEU A 37 1.49 6.23 -2.62
C LEU A 37 2.72 7.08 -3.00
N ARG A 38 3.00 7.24 -4.31
CA ARG A 38 4.05 8.15 -4.80
C ARG A 38 3.63 9.61 -4.70
N GLU A 39 2.38 9.92 -5.04
CA GLU A 39 1.80 11.27 -4.92
C GLU A 39 1.79 11.75 -3.46
N TRP A 40 1.48 10.84 -2.52
CA TRP A 40 1.58 11.11 -1.09
C TRP A 40 3.02 11.21 -0.56
N GLY A 41 4.02 11.03 -1.44
CA GLY A 41 5.43 11.11 -1.08
C GLY A 41 5.92 9.97 -0.19
N LEU A 42 5.21 8.84 -0.14
CA LEU A 42 5.57 7.67 0.68
C LEU A 42 6.45 6.66 -0.07
N ILE A 43 6.39 6.64 -1.40
CA ILE A 43 7.17 5.76 -2.28
C ILE A 43 8.00 6.64 -3.22
N PHE A 44 9.20 6.19 -3.61
CA PHE A 44 10.01 6.90 -4.60
C PHE A 44 9.35 6.92 -5.99
N LYS A 45 9.57 8.01 -6.74
CA LYS A 45 9.08 8.13 -8.12
C LYS A 45 9.64 6.98 -8.96
N ASN A 46 8.80 6.34 -9.77
CA ASN A 46 9.16 5.21 -10.64
C ASN A 46 9.77 3.99 -9.92
N SER A 47 9.58 3.84 -8.62
CA SER A 47 10.04 2.70 -7.83
C SER A 47 8.89 2.06 -7.05
N THR A 48 9.15 0.90 -6.44
CA THR A 48 8.30 0.25 -5.43
C THR A 48 8.89 0.40 -4.02
N GLU A 49 10.05 1.03 -3.89
CA GLU A 49 10.75 1.25 -2.63
C GLU A 49 10.09 2.35 -1.80
N PRO A 50 9.81 2.11 -0.50
CA PRO A 50 9.27 3.12 0.38
C PRO A 50 10.35 4.13 0.74
N LYS A 51 9.94 5.39 0.86
CA LYS A 51 10.80 6.41 1.45
C LYS A 51 10.95 6.16 2.94
N GLN A 52 12.07 6.62 3.50
CA GLN A 52 12.36 6.50 4.94
C GLN A 52 11.20 7.02 5.81
N CYS A 53 10.56 8.13 5.42
CA CYS A 53 9.42 8.69 6.16
C CYS A 53 8.21 7.73 6.26
N GLY A 54 8.00 6.84 5.28
CA GLY A 54 6.97 5.82 5.33
C GLY A 54 7.33 4.65 6.26
N ILE A 55 8.62 4.31 6.33
CA ILE A 55 9.16 3.31 7.27
C ILE A 55 9.10 3.85 8.71
N ASP A 56 9.57 5.07 8.95
CA ASP A 56 9.61 5.69 10.29
C ASP A 56 8.21 5.85 10.89
N ARG A 57 7.21 6.14 10.06
CA ARG A 57 5.81 6.18 10.47
C ARG A 57 5.21 4.80 10.73
N GLY A 58 5.92 3.73 10.39
CA GLY A 58 5.51 2.34 10.54
C GLY A 58 4.47 1.90 9.53
N TYR A 59 4.38 2.53 8.35
CA TYR A 59 3.42 2.15 7.31
C TYR A 59 3.94 1.02 6.43
N PHE A 60 5.25 0.97 6.22
CA PHE A 60 5.89 -0.02 5.37
C PHE A 60 7.04 -0.72 6.09
N ILE A 61 7.32 -1.93 5.64
CA ILE A 61 8.55 -2.65 5.89
C ILE A 61 9.11 -3.14 4.56
N VAL A 62 10.42 -3.36 4.51
CA VAL A 62 11.10 -3.99 3.37
C VAL A 62 11.54 -5.38 3.80
N ILE A 63 11.09 -6.40 3.07
CA ILE A 63 11.54 -7.78 3.25
C ILE A 63 12.57 -8.09 2.18
N GLU A 64 13.74 -8.54 2.61
CA GLU A 64 14.78 -9.08 1.72
C GLU A 64 14.49 -10.56 1.42
N GLY A 65 14.66 -10.94 0.16
CA GLY A 65 14.65 -12.32 -0.30
C GLY A 65 15.78 -12.55 -1.30
N PHE A 66 15.94 -13.81 -1.72
CA PHE A 66 16.98 -14.18 -2.69
C PHE A 66 16.35 -14.94 -3.85
N ALA A 67 16.65 -14.51 -5.07
CA ALA A 67 16.36 -15.26 -6.28
C ALA A 67 17.62 -16.01 -6.71
N GLN A 68 17.44 -17.23 -7.23
CA GLN A 68 18.54 -18.05 -7.75
C GLN A 68 18.38 -18.23 -9.26
N ASN A 69 19.47 -17.98 -9.99
CA ASN A 69 19.58 -18.28 -11.41
C ASN A 69 20.88 -19.06 -11.65
N GLY A 70 20.75 -20.38 -11.81
CA GLY A 70 21.90 -21.29 -11.84
C GLY A 70 22.71 -21.22 -10.55
N GLN A 71 23.98 -20.84 -10.66
CA GLN A 71 24.89 -20.66 -9.52
C GLN A 71 24.82 -19.26 -8.90
N TYR A 72 24.18 -18.29 -9.57
CA TYR A 72 24.11 -16.92 -9.10
C TYR A 72 22.90 -16.71 -8.18
N ARG A 73 23.13 -16.03 -7.05
CA ARG A 73 22.11 -15.63 -6.08
C ARG A 73 22.03 -14.11 -6.05
N PHE A 74 20.85 -13.56 -6.29
CA PHE A 74 20.60 -12.12 -6.31
C PHE A 74 19.60 -11.74 -5.22
N PRO A 75 19.90 -10.74 -4.37
CA PRO A 75 18.92 -10.23 -3.42
C PRO A 75 17.81 -9.49 -4.16
N PHE A 76 16.59 -9.57 -3.65
CA PHE A 76 15.49 -8.70 -4.03
C PHE A 76 14.81 -8.17 -2.79
N TYR A 77 14.25 -6.97 -2.92
CA TYR A 77 13.59 -6.27 -1.83
C TYR A 77 12.11 -6.12 -2.14
N THR A 78 11.26 -6.47 -1.18
CA THR A 78 9.80 -6.41 -1.32
C THR A 78 9.21 -5.50 -0.26
N THR A 79 8.58 -4.43 -0.72
CA THR A 79 7.79 -3.54 0.14
C THR A 79 6.50 -4.23 0.57
N ARG A 80 6.28 -4.28 1.88
CA ARG A 80 5.03 -4.72 2.49
C ARG A 80 4.44 -3.60 3.33
N VAL A 81 3.11 -3.61 3.42
CA VAL A 81 2.31 -2.68 4.20
C VAL A 81 1.98 -3.32 5.55
N THR A 82 2.34 -2.65 6.63
CA THR A 82 2.02 -3.09 7.99
C THR A 82 0.52 -2.99 8.26
N PRO A 83 -0.01 -3.58 9.34
CA PRO A 83 -1.40 -3.35 9.75
C PRO A 83 -1.72 -1.85 9.92
N LYS A 84 -0.81 -1.08 10.53
CA LYS A 84 -0.94 0.38 10.66
C LYS A 84 -1.01 1.08 9.30
N GLY A 85 -0.15 0.67 8.36
CA GLY A 85 -0.14 1.21 7.00
C GLY A 85 -1.41 0.86 6.23
N GLN A 86 -1.95 -0.34 6.42
CA GLN A 86 -3.20 -0.78 5.79
C GLN A 86 -4.38 0.09 6.21
N GLU A 87 -4.54 0.31 7.51
CA GLU A 87 -5.57 1.21 8.06
C GLU A 87 -5.42 2.63 7.49
N TYR A 88 -4.21 3.18 7.56
CA TYR A 88 -3.91 4.53 7.07
C TYR A 88 -4.26 4.69 5.58
N ILE A 89 -3.79 3.75 4.74
CA ILE A 89 -4.00 3.80 3.29
C ILE A 89 -5.48 3.71 2.95
N ILE A 90 -6.19 2.72 3.49
CA ILE A 90 -7.59 2.48 3.12
C ILE A 90 -8.48 3.63 3.60
N ASN A 91 -8.29 4.10 4.84
CA ASN A 91 -9.07 5.23 5.36
C ASN A 91 -8.82 6.51 4.57
N ARG A 92 -7.55 6.78 4.21
CA ARG A 92 -7.22 7.99 3.46
C ARG A 92 -7.78 7.96 2.04
N ILE A 93 -7.79 6.81 1.36
CA ILE A 93 -8.42 6.71 0.03
C ILE A 93 -9.93 6.88 0.14
N ARG A 94 -10.60 6.28 1.14
CA ARG A 94 -12.04 6.48 1.36
C ARG A 94 -12.42 7.95 1.51
N LEU A 95 -11.60 8.72 2.22
CA LEU A 95 -11.82 10.16 2.39
C LEU A 95 -11.69 10.90 1.05
N MET A 96 -10.68 10.57 0.25
CA MET A 96 -10.52 11.15 -1.09
C MET A 96 -11.69 10.81 -2.01
N ASP A 97 -12.14 9.55 -2.04
CA ASP A 97 -13.30 9.12 -2.85
C ASP A 97 -14.59 9.86 -2.40
N SER A 98 -14.75 10.14 -1.09
CA SER A 98 -15.90 10.91 -0.59
C SER A 98 -15.82 12.40 -0.91
N GLU A 99 -14.62 12.99 -0.95
CA GLU A 99 -14.41 14.40 -1.31
C GLU A 99 -14.63 14.61 -2.81
N GLU A 100 -14.18 13.68 -3.67
CA GLU A 100 -14.45 13.71 -5.12
C GLU A 100 -15.96 13.66 -5.40
N PHE A 101 -16.73 12.87 -4.65
CA PHE A 101 -18.18 12.79 -4.80
C PHE A 101 -18.90 14.12 -4.45
N ILE A 102 -18.38 14.92 -3.51
CA ILE A 102 -19.00 16.20 -3.10
C ILE A 102 -18.75 17.32 -4.12
N ILE A 103 -17.71 17.21 -4.95
CA ILE A 103 -17.34 18.26 -5.92
C ILE A 103 -18.06 18.07 -7.27
N GLU A 104 -18.57 16.88 -7.55
CA GLU A 104 -19.29 16.56 -8.79
C GLU A 104 -20.82 16.77 -8.72
N ASP A 105 -21.37 17.11 -7.53
CA ASP A 105 -22.78 17.48 -7.27
C ASP A 105 -22.97 19.00 -7.09
#